data_AF-A0AAN7B2Y4-F1
#
_entry.id   AF-A0AAN7B2Y4-F1
#
_cell.length_a   1.000
_cell.length_b   1.000
_cell.length_c   1.000
_cell.angle_alpha   90.00
_cell.angle_beta   90.00
_cell.angle_gamma   90.00
#
_symmetry.space_group_name_H-M   'P 1'
#
loop_
_entity.id
_entity.type
_entity.pdbx_description
1 polymer ?
#
loop_
_entity_poly.entity_id
_entity_poly.type
_entity_poly.pdbx_seq_one_letter_code
_entity_poly.pdbx_strand_id
1 'polypeptide(L)'
;MADDHEDYIYPKGDVCDFPVPEEDMITLSRLITFPRGGRVLLPPCERPKLYPFRPFGKVDNIEWVHEVAVTEMSSVRKVRIDEQFYALKAFEFLCGPVTPSYQAYQRKSFLQDDPFHCECRAYSRLKETNSEHLVVACHGYVLLTPGQESVIRDQGSELPSCFRRTILDDETPVRALFKDWVDTTEYFVPKMVPQMLRDIKAFNSLGIINRDIKMNNYLGGKQFDFGVAWTVPHLQLDNLLEKVTKATKQNL
;
A
#
# COMPACT_ATOMS: atom_id res chain seq x y z
N MET A 1 -21.01 -15.73 -34.68
CA MET A 1 -21.64 -14.94 -33.60
C MET A 1 -20.50 -14.37 -32.82
N ALA A 2 -20.24 -13.08 -33.07
CA ALA A 2 -19.20 -12.30 -32.41
C ALA A 2 -19.71 -11.92 -31.02
N ASP A 3 -18.88 -12.10 -30.01
CA ASP A 3 -19.08 -11.60 -28.66
C ASP A 3 -18.05 -10.49 -28.42
N ASP A 4 -18.56 -9.33 -28.04
CA ASP A 4 -17.82 -8.08 -27.92
C ASP A 4 -16.88 -8.11 -26.71
N HIS A 5 -15.59 -8.31 -26.98
CA HIS A 5 -14.52 -7.91 -26.06
C HIS A 5 -14.24 -6.42 -26.29
N GLU A 6 -14.78 -5.55 -25.43
CA GLU A 6 -14.25 -4.18 -25.30
C GLU A 6 -12.87 -4.27 -24.62
N ASP A 7 -11.84 -4.38 -25.47
CA ASP A 7 -10.45 -4.18 -25.11
C ASP A 7 -10.26 -2.74 -24.61
N TYR A 8 -10.17 -2.56 -23.29
CA TYR A 8 -9.56 -1.36 -22.72
C TYR A 8 -8.04 -1.42 -22.96
N ILE A 9 -7.64 -1.06 -24.17
CA ILE A 9 -6.26 -0.79 -24.54
C ILE A 9 -5.84 0.50 -23.82
N TYR A 10 -5.18 0.38 -22.68
CA TYR A 10 -4.34 1.49 -22.20
C TYR A 10 -3.18 1.65 -23.19
N PRO A 11 -2.94 2.86 -23.74
CA PRO A 11 -1.84 3.07 -24.65
C PRO A 11 -0.54 2.76 -23.93
N LYS A 12 0.23 1.82 -24.51
CA LYS A 12 1.61 1.56 -24.11
C LYS A 12 2.43 2.80 -24.40
N GLY A 13 2.99 3.38 -23.34
CA GLY A 13 4.08 4.35 -23.40
C GLY A 13 3.62 5.73 -23.85
N ASP A 14 3.26 6.57 -22.88
CA ASP A 14 3.60 7.97 -22.91
C ASP A 14 3.89 8.40 -21.47
N VAL A 15 5.02 9.09 -21.32
CA VAL A 15 5.44 9.78 -20.09
C VAL A 15 4.27 10.63 -19.61
N CYS A 16 4.02 10.70 -18.30
CA CYS A 16 3.07 11.66 -17.74
C CYS A 16 3.60 13.11 -17.86
N ASP A 17 3.90 13.56 -19.07
CA ASP A 17 4.17 14.95 -19.43
C ASP A 17 2.83 15.62 -19.76
N PHE A 18 1.99 15.81 -18.73
CA PHE A 18 0.99 16.85 -18.82
C PHE A 18 1.68 18.16 -18.39
N PRO A 19 1.90 19.13 -19.30
CA PRO A 19 2.42 20.42 -18.91
C PRO A 19 1.37 21.12 -18.04
N VAL A 20 1.56 21.06 -16.72
CA VAL A 20 0.82 21.89 -15.79
C VAL A 20 1.35 23.32 -15.98
N PRO A 21 0.51 24.31 -16.29
CA PRO A 21 0.95 25.68 -16.48
C PRO A 21 1.76 26.17 -15.27
N GLU A 22 2.86 26.87 -15.51
CA GLU A 22 3.82 27.31 -14.47
C GLU A 22 3.16 28.16 -13.37
N GLU A 23 2.10 28.91 -13.72
CA GLU A 23 1.29 29.69 -12.78
C GLU A 23 0.40 28.82 -11.87
N ASP A 24 -0.09 27.69 -12.38
CA ASP A 24 -0.81 26.69 -11.59
C ASP A 24 0.15 25.91 -10.68
N MET A 25 1.40 25.70 -11.10
CA MET A 25 2.45 25.06 -10.29
C MET A 25 2.85 25.91 -9.07
N ILE A 26 2.96 27.23 -9.24
CA ILE A 26 3.24 28.15 -8.12
C ILE A 26 2.04 28.20 -7.15
N THR A 27 0.82 28.18 -7.67
CA THR A 27 -0.41 28.17 -6.86
C THR A 27 -0.60 26.83 -6.14
N LEU A 28 -0.29 25.72 -6.81
CA LEU A 28 -0.22 24.37 -6.24
C LEU A 28 0.87 24.28 -5.17
N SER A 29 2.08 24.81 -5.38
CA SER A 29 3.14 24.81 -4.36
C SER A 29 2.78 25.61 -3.08
N ARG A 30 1.90 26.61 -3.21
CA ARG A 30 1.43 27.45 -2.10
C ARG A 30 0.21 26.84 -1.37
N LEU A 31 -0.70 26.18 -2.11
CA LEU A 31 -1.86 25.43 -1.58
C LEU A 31 -1.49 24.02 -1.08
N ILE A 32 -0.38 23.49 -1.56
CA ILE A 32 0.32 22.29 -1.12
C ILE A 32 1.52 22.76 -0.30
N THR A 33 1.26 23.60 0.70
CA THR A 33 2.20 23.74 1.80
C THR A 33 2.16 22.45 2.60
N PHE A 34 2.87 21.43 2.12
CA PHE A 34 3.49 20.49 3.04
C PHE A 34 4.35 21.35 3.98
N PRO A 35 4.24 21.19 5.30
CA PRO A 35 5.12 21.90 6.20
C PRO A 35 6.55 21.63 5.74
N ARG A 36 7.25 22.70 5.31
CA ARG A 36 8.69 22.65 5.03
C ARG A 36 9.34 22.12 6.32
N GLY A 37 9.72 20.86 6.28
CA GLY A 37 10.06 20.09 7.48
C GLY A 37 8.86 19.41 8.16
N GLY A 38 8.45 18.23 7.70
CA GLY A 38 7.96 17.19 8.60
C GLY A 38 6.53 16.64 8.37
N ARG A 39 6.52 15.37 7.93
CA ARG A 39 5.63 14.28 8.37
C ARG A 39 4.14 14.33 7.99
N VAL A 40 3.82 13.65 6.89
CA VAL A 40 2.74 12.65 6.91
C VAL A 40 3.31 11.36 6.30
N LEU A 41 4.04 10.60 7.12
CA LEU A 41 4.66 9.31 6.76
C LEU A 41 3.71 8.11 6.99
N LEU A 42 2.56 8.37 7.56
CA LEU A 42 1.51 7.42 7.90
C LEU A 42 0.18 8.11 7.63
N PRO A 43 -0.91 7.37 7.36
CA PRO A 43 -2.16 8.00 6.98
C PRO A 43 -2.61 8.99 8.08
N PRO A 44 -3.14 10.17 7.70
CA PRO A 44 -3.57 11.21 8.64
C PRO A 44 -4.92 10.87 9.29
N CYS A 45 -5.10 9.61 9.67
CA CYS A 45 -6.22 9.11 10.45
C CYS A 45 -5.77 8.86 11.89
N GLU A 46 -6.69 8.94 12.85
CA GLU A 46 -6.34 8.83 14.27
C GLU A 46 -5.73 7.45 14.58
N ARG A 47 -6.30 6.38 14.05
CA ARG A 47 -5.86 4.98 14.18
C ARG A 47 -6.41 4.10 13.05
N PRO A 48 -5.87 2.89 12.84
CA PRO A 48 -4.69 2.30 13.48
C PRO A 48 -3.36 2.73 12.78
N LYS A 49 -2.23 2.75 13.51
CA LYS A 49 -0.92 3.22 13.02
C LYS A 49 0.19 2.21 13.24
N LEU A 50 0.96 1.94 12.18
CA LEU A 50 1.99 0.91 12.22
C LEU A 50 3.25 1.54 12.79
N TYR A 51 3.92 0.83 13.69
CA TYR A 51 5.22 1.28 14.19
C TYR A 51 6.32 1.05 13.15
N PRO A 52 7.37 1.88 13.14
CA PRO A 52 8.52 1.62 12.28
C PRO A 52 9.23 0.32 12.71
N PHE A 53 9.84 -0.37 11.76
CA PHE A 53 10.57 -1.61 12.00
C PHE A 53 11.73 -1.43 13.00
N ARG A 54 12.43 -0.30 12.90
CA ARG A 54 13.45 0.16 13.85
C ARG A 54 13.18 1.61 14.25
N PRO A 55 13.77 2.12 15.35
CA PRO A 55 13.66 3.53 15.71
C PRO A 55 13.89 4.45 14.50
N PHE A 56 13.02 5.45 14.35
CA PHE A 56 13.02 6.41 13.23
C PHE A 56 12.77 5.82 11.82
N GLY A 57 12.46 4.52 11.70
CA GLY A 57 12.21 3.89 10.41
C GLY A 57 13.44 3.80 9.51
N LYS A 58 14.65 3.87 10.09
CA LYS A 58 15.92 3.74 9.37
C LYS A 58 16.56 2.38 9.63
N VAL A 59 17.12 1.79 8.60
CA VAL A 59 17.85 0.52 8.67
C VAL A 59 19.07 0.65 7.78
N ASP A 60 20.28 0.67 8.35
CA ASP A 60 21.49 0.93 7.56
C ASP A 60 22.13 -0.35 6.99
N ASN A 61 21.85 -1.51 7.58
CA ASN A 61 22.50 -2.79 7.25
C ASN A 61 21.61 -3.75 6.45
N ILE A 62 21.01 -3.26 5.37
CA ILE A 62 20.23 -4.09 4.44
C ILE A 62 21.16 -4.74 3.42
N GLU A 63 21.22 -6.06 3.43
CA GLU A 63 21.81 -6.83 2.34
C GLU A 63 20.74 -7.20 1.31
N TRP A 64 20.95 -6.78 0.06
CA TRP A 64 20.03 -6.99 -1.05
C TRP A 64 20.33 -8.33 -1.71
N VAL A 65 19.37 -9.27 -1.66
CA VAL A 65 19.59 -10.63 -2.16
C VAL A 65 19.13 -10.75 -3.62
N HIS A 66 17.84 -10.56 -3.90
CA HIS A 66 17.30 -10.48 -5.26
C HIS A 66 15.87 -9.90 -5.28
N GLU A 67 15.44 -9.46 -6.46
CA GLU A 67 14.06 -9.05 -6.73
C GLU A 67 13.15 -10.26 -6.91
N VAL A 68 11.99 -10.22 -6.25
CA VAL A 68 11.02 -11.33 -6.21
C VAL A 68 9.83 -11.02 -7.10
N ALA A 69 9.31 -9.79 -7.05
CA ALA A 69 8.15 -9.38 -7.82
C ALA A 69 8.11 -7.87 -8.01
N VAL A 70 7.51 -7.42 -9.12
CA VAL A 70 7.17 -6.03 -9.41
C VAL A 70 5.72 -5.96 -9.87
N THR A 71 4.96 -5.01 -9.34
CA THR A 71 3.58 -4.71 -9.73
C THR A 71 3.46 -3.22 -10.03
N GLU A 72 2.31 -2.80 -10.57
CA GLU A 72 2.00 -1.37 -10.83
C GLU A 72 1.93 -0.50 -9.57
N MET A 73 1.97 -1.09 -8.37
CA MET A 73 1.85 -0.34 -7.10
C MET A 73 3.01 -0.59 -6.14
N SER A 74 3.86 -1.58 -6.39
CA SER A 74 4.92 -1.97 -5.46
C SER A 74 5.98 -2.87 -6.10
N SER A 75 7.14 -2.94 -5.47
CA SER A 75 8.16 -3.96 -5.73
C SER A 75 8.50 -4.73 -4.46
N VAL A 76 8.78 -6.02 -4.58
CA VAL A 76 9.12 -6.92 -3.47
C VAL A 76 10.51 -7.50 -3.70
N ARG A 77 11.38 -7.35 -2.70
CA ARG A 77 12.75 -7.89 -2.70
C ARG A 77 12.98 -8.78 -1.49
N LYS A 78 13.75 -9.86 -1.70
CA LYS A 78 14.33 -10.61 -0.60
C LYS A 78 15.56 -9.86 -0.10
N VAL A 79 15.59 -9.60 1.20
CA VAL A 79 16.70 -8.89 1.85
C VAL A 79 17.10 -9.61 3.13
N ARG A 80 18.34 -9.37 3.58
CA ARG A 80 18.89 -9.94 4.81
C ARG A 80 19.30 -8.81 5.76
N ILE A 81 18.86 -8.89 7.01
CA ILE A 81 19.18 -7.96 8.09
C ILE A 81 19.46 -8.78 9.34
N ASP A 82 20.59 -8.55 9.99
CA ASP A 82 21.02 -9.27 11.21
C ASP A 82 20.87 -10.81 11.06
N GLU A 83 21.31 -11.36 9.93
CA GLU A 83 21.23 -12.79 9.59
C GLU A 83 19.82 -13.36 9.31
N GLN A 84 18.77 -12.56 9.48
CA GLN A 84 17.40 -12.96 9.18
C GLN A 84 16.97 -12.49 7.78
N PHE A 85 16.25 -13.34 7.06
CA PHE A 85 15.64 -12.98 5.78
C PHE A 85 14.27 -12.33 5.97
N TYR A 86 14.02 -11.31 5.16
CA TYR A 86 12.76 -10.58 5.10
C TYR A 86 12.32 -10.37 3.65
N ALA A 87 11.01 -10.19 3.47
CA ALA A 87 10.45 -9.58 2.28
C ALA A 87 10.32 -8.07 2.51
N LEU A 88 11.02 -7.27 1.69
CA LEU A 88 10.89 -5.81 1.66
C LEU A 88 9.95 -5.43 0.51
N LYS A 89 8.75 -4.95 0.84
CA LYS A 89 7.79 -4.42 -0.14
C LYS A 89 7.89 -2.90 -0.18
N ALA A 90 8.43 -2.34 -1.25
CA ALA A 90 8.49 -0.91 -1.51
C ALA A 90 7.29 -0.46 -2.34
N PHE A 91 6.70 0.69 -2.01
CA PHE A 91 5.43 1.14 -2.60
C PHE A 91 5.63 2.33 -3.53
N GLU A 92 4.82 2.38 -4.56
CA GLU A 92 4.76 3.51 -5.47
C GLU A 92 4.09 4.73 -4.84
N PHE A 93 4.50 5.91 -5.29
CA PHE A 93 3.85 7.16 -4.95
C PHE A 93 2.53 7.23 -5.72
N LEU A 94 1.43 7.51 -5.02
CA LEU A 94 0.13 7.55 -5.66
C LEU A 94 0.01 8.83 -6.50
N CYS A 95 0.24 8.69 -7.81
CA CYS A 95 0.07 9.77 -8.77
C CYS A 95 -1.35 9.76 -9.33
N GLY A 96 -2.12 10.81 -9.04
CA GLY A 96 -3.43 11.06 -9.64
C GLY A 96 -3.51 12.48 -10.18
N PRO A 97 -4.39 12.78 -11.16
CA PRO A 97 -4.51 14.12 -11.73
C PRO A 97 -4.88 15.13 -10.63
N VAL A 98 -3.95 16.04 -10.35
CA VAL A 98 -4.07 17.04 -9.30
C VAL A 98 -4.92 18.20 -9.81
N THR A 99 -6.24 17.96 -9.94
CA THR A 99 -7.17 19.08 -10.19
C THR A 99 -7.54 19.76 -8.87
N PRO A 100 -7.61 21.10 -8.80
CA PRO A 100 -7.96 21.84 -7.58
C PRO A 100 -9.30 21.43 -6.95
N SER A 101 -10.27 20.98 -7.75
CA SER A 101 -11.58 20.49 -7.29
C SER A 101 -11.51 19.12 -6.58
N TYR A 102 -10.48 18.32 -6.84
CA TYR A 102 -10.22 17.04 -6.17
C TYR A 102 -9.58 17.22 -4.77
N GLN A 103 -9.04 18.41 -4.46
CA GLN A 103 -8.10 18.61 -3.36
C GLN A 103 -8.70 18.69 -1.94
N ALA A 104 -9.92 19.18 -1.70
CA ALA A 104 -10.34 19.44 -0.31
C ALA A 104 -11.06 18.25 0.37
N TYR A 105 -11.97 17.59 -0.34
CA TYR A 105 -12.77 16.49 0.21
C TYR A 105 -12.14 15.11 -0.04
N GLN A 106 -11.39 14.96 -1.14
CA GLN A 106 -10.83 13.66 -1.53
C GLN A 106 -9.44 13.40 -0.96
N ARG A 107 -8.70 14.41 -0.46
CA ARG A 107 -7.36 14.20 0.13
C ARG A 107 -7.33 13.16 1.24
N LYS A 108 -8.28 13.19 2.20
CA LYS A 108 -8.30 12.20 3.28
C LYS A 108 -8.69 10.81 2.80
N SER A 109 -9.64 10.70 1.87
CA SER A 109 -10.04 9.41 1.28
C SER A 109 -8.91 8.83 0.44
N PHE A 110 -8.33 9.64 -0.43
CA PHE A 110 -7.21 9.30 -1.30
C PHE A 110 -5.99 8.83 -0.51
N LEU A 111 -5.68 9.49 0.61
CA LEU A 111 -4.62 9.04 1.52
C LEU A 111 -4.98 7.75 2.28
N GLN A 112 -6.27 7.45 2.50
CA GLN A 112 -6.67 6.15 3.07
C GLN A 112 -6.62 5.02 2.06
N ASP A 113 -6.70 5.34 0.76
CA ASP A 113 -6.61 4.41 -0.37
C ASP A 113 -5.18 4.26 -0.91
N ASP A 114 -4.21 5.06 -0.44
CA ASP A 114 -2.78 4.86 -0.72
C ASP A 114 -2.33 3.44 -0.30
N PRO A 115 -1.72 2.63 -1.19
CA PRO A 115 -1.43 1.24 -0.89
C PRO A 115 -0.54 1.01 0.32
N PHE A 116 0.44 1.88 0.53
CA PHE A 116 1.28 1.83 1.73
C PHE A 116 0.45 2.12 2.99
N HIS A 117 -0.44 3.10 2.94
CA HIS A 117 -1.35 3.42 4.03
C HIS A 117 -2.39 2.31 4.28
N CYS A 118 -3.02 1.75 3.25
CA CYS A 118 -3.94 0.62 3.37
C CYS A 118 -3.29 -0.51 4.14
N GLU A 119 -2.09 -0.91 3.71
CA GLU A 119 -1.37 -2.03 4.28
C GLU A 119 -0.88 -1.76 5.69
N CYS A 120 -0.34 -0.56 5.95
CA CYS A 120 0.00 -0.12 7.31
C CYS A 120 -1.20 -0.24 8.24
N ARG A 121 -2.37 0.25 7.84
CA ARG A 121 -3.57 0.26 8.70
C ARG A 121 -4.06 -1.15 8.99
N ALA A 122 -4.09 -2.04 8.00
CA ALA A 122 -4.48 -3.43 8.21
C ALA A 122 -3.56 -4.13 9.22
N TYR A 123 -2.24 -4.07 9.02
CA TYR A 123 -1.28 -4.67 9.95
C TYR A 123 -1.31 -4.05 11.34
N SER A 124 -1.57 -2.75 11.43
CA SER A 124 -1.74 -2.07 12.71
C SER A 124 -2.94 -2.58 13.48
N ARG A 125 -4.08 -2.77 12.80
CA ARG A 125 -5.28 -3.35 13.43
C ARG A 125 -5.02 -4.78 13.91
N LEU A 126 -4.30 -5.58 13.13
CA LEU A 126 -3.91 -6.94 13.53
C LEU A 126 -3.02 -6.94 14.78
N LYS A 127 -2.04 -6.01 14.87
CA LYS A 127 -1.22 -5.81 16.07
C LYS A 127 -2.02 -5.35 17.28
N GLU A 128 -2.86 -4.32 17.12
CA GLU A 128 -3.70 -3.77 18.21
C GLU A 128 -4.64 -4.83 18.81
N THR A 129 -5.04 -5.82 18.02
CA THR A 129 -5.99 -6.87 18.40
C THR A 129 -5.33 -8.23 18.62
N ASN A 130 -3.99 -8.28 18.69
CA ASN A 130 -3.21 -9.50 18.87
C ASN A 130 -3.61 -10.65 17.89
N SER A 131 -3.92 -10.28 16.65
CA SER A 131 -4.46 -11.16 15.60
C SER A 131 -3.45 -11.40 14.46
N GLU A 132 -2.17 -11.13 14.69
CA GLU A 132 -1.11 -11.27 13.68
C GLU A 132 -0.93 -12.71 13.19
N HIS A 133 -1.30 -13.70 14.02
CA HIS A 133 -1.26 -15.12 13.67
C HIS A 133 -2.14 -15.49 12.45
N LEU A 134 -3.04 -14.60 12.01
CA LEU A 134 -3.90 -14.80 10.85
C LEU A 134 -3.16 -14.59 9.52
N VAL A 135 -2.01 -13.91 9.52
CA VAL A 135 -1.32 -13.44 8.30
C VAL A 135 0.17 -13.73 8.36
N VAL A 136 0.88 -13.48 7.25
CA VAL A 136 2.35 -13.37 7.28
C VAL A 136 2.74 -12.16 8.12
N ALA A 137 3.68 -12.30 9.06
CA ALA A 137 4.00 -11.23 9.99
C ALA A 137 4.58 -10.00 9.28
N CYS A 138 4.17 -8.82 9.73
CA CYS A 138 4.73 -7.54 9.33
C CYS A 138 5.41 -6.90 10.53
N HIS A 139 6.69 -6.58 10.38
CA HIS A 139 7.53 -6.10 11.47
C HIS A 139 7.49 -4.57 11.60
N GLY A 140 7.03 -3.87 10.57
CA GLY A 140 6.88 -2.43 10.57
C GLY A 140 7.30 -1.79 9.25
N TYR A 141 7.18 -0.47 9.21
CA TYR A 141 7.59 0.31 8.04
C TYR A 141 9.04 0.78 8.12
N VAL A 142 9.62 1.06 6.95
CA VAL A 142 10.94 1.65 6.77
C VAL A 142 10.87 2.74 5.70
N LEU A 143 11.70 3.77 5.87
CA LEU A 143 11.90 4.82 4.89
C LEU A 143 13.29 4.64 4.29
N LEU A 144 13.34 4.48 2.98
CA LEU A 144 14.59 4.22 2.29
C LEU A 144 15.42 5.49 2.18
N THR A 145 16.72 5.35 2.40
CA THR A 145 17.68 6.43 2.16
C THR A 145 17.94 6.58 0.66
N PRO A 146 18.42 7.75 0.17
CA PRO A 146 18.78 7.92 -1.23
C PRO A 146 19.78 6.87 -1.74
N GLY A 147 20.71 6.41 -0.88
CA GLY A 147 21.64 5.33 -1.22
C GLY A 147 20.94 3.99 -1.44
N GLN A 148 19.98 3.64 -0.59
CA GLN A 148 19.17 2.42 -0.73
C GLN A 148 18.26 2.48 -1.95
N GLU A 149 17.65 3.64 -2.19
CA GLU A 149 16.88 3.89 -3.41
C GLU A 149 17.72 3.67 -4.67
N SER A 150 18.99 4.12 -4.67
CA SER A 150 19.89 3.84 -5.80
C SER A 150 20.13 2.35 -5.99
N VAL A 151 20.38 1.59 -4.92
CA VAL A 151 20.60 0.13 -5.05
C VAL A 151 19.40 -0.56 -5.68
N ILE A 152 18.18 -0.20 -5.26
CA ILE A 152 16.94 -0.76 -5.81
C ILE A 152 16.81 -0.42 -7.30
N ARG A 153 17.15 0.83 -7.69
CA ARG A 153 17.13 1.30 -9.08
C ARG A 153 18.17 0.61 -9.95
N ASP A 154 19.40 0.48 -9.45
CA ASP A 154 20.55 -0.02 -10.21
C ASP A 154 20.51 -1.55 -10.39
N GLN A 155 19.79 -2.26 -9.51
CA GLN A 155 19.56 -3.72 -9.59
C GLN A 155 18.31 -4.11 -10.38
N GLY A 156 17.47 -3.15 -10.81
CA GLY A 156 16.28 -3.39 -11.62
C GLY A 156 16.58 -3.25 -13.11
N SER A 157 16.01 -4.13 -13.94
CA SER A 157 16.12 -4.07 -15.41
C SER A 157 15.28 -2.94 -16.04
N GLU A 158 14.42 -2.28 -15.27
CA GLU A 158 13.68 -1.06 -15.58
C GLU A 158 13.61 -0.19 -14.32
N LEU A 159 13.50 1.14 -14.45
CA LEU A 159 13.25 2.04 -13.31
C LEU A 159 12.03 1.50 -12.54
N PRO A 160 12.22 1.00 -11.29
CA PRO A 160 11.11 0.40 -10.57
C PRO A 160 9.98 1.42 -10.46
N SER A 161 8.76 1.00 -10.75
CA SER A 161 7.61 1.91 -10.85
C SER A 161 7.45 2.75 -9.57
N CYS A 162 7.88 2.23 -8.43
CA CYS A 162 7.91 2.96 -7.16
C CYS A 162 8.81 4.21 -7.10
N PHE A 163 9.65 4.45 -8.11
CA PHE A 163 10.44 5.67 -8.28
C PHE A 163 9.86 6.69 -9.26
N ARG A 164 8.66 6.46 -9.80
CA ARG A 164 7.93 7.47 -10.57
C ARG A 164 7.47 8.58 -9.64
N ARG A 165 8.39 9.50 -9.35
CA ARG A 165 8.16 10.68 -8.52
C ARG A 165 7.57 11.80 -9.37
N THR A 166 6.53 12.43 -8.86
CA THR A 166 6.08 13.74 -9.35
C THR A 166 6.81 14.86 -8.61
N ILE A 167 6.62 16.11 -9.03
CA ILE A 167 7.13 17.27 -8.29
C ILE A 167 6.60 17.35 -6.85
N LEU A 168 5.46 16.69 -6.57
CA LEU A 168 4.86 16.65 -5.24
C LEU A 168 5.53 15.62 -4.32
N ASP A 169 6.26 14.67 -4.91
CA ASP A 169 6.97 13.61 -4.21
C ASP A 169 8.44 13.95 -4.01
N ASP A 170 8.88 15.12 -4.49
CA ASP A 170 10.24 15.58 -4.33
C ASP A 170 10.61 15.61 -2.84
N GLU A 171 11.81 15.12 -2.53
CA GLU A 171 12.32 14.89 -1.17
C GLU A 171 11.60 13.83 -0.29
N THR A 172 10.49 13.22 -0.73
CA THR A 172 9.79 12.19 0.07
C THR A 172 10.50 10.83 -0.04
N PRO A 173 10.96 10.19 1.05
CA PRO A 173 11.59 8.87 0.95
C PRO A 173 10.65 7.79 0.41
N VAL A 174 11.16 6.84 -0.36
CA VAL A 174 10.40 5.63 -0.71
C VAL A 174 10.02 4.89 0.57
N ARG A 175 8.73 4.55 0.65
CA ARG A 175 8.12 3.88 1.80
C ARG A 175 8.11 2.39 1.55
N ALA A 176 8.49 1.59 2.54
CA ALA A 176 8.47 0.14 2.43
C ALA A 176 8.03 -0.54 3.74
N LEU A 177 7.68 -1.81 3.64
CA LEU A 177 7.35 -2.69 4.78
C LEU A 177 8.30 -3.87 4.84
N PHE A 178 8.71 -4.23 6.06
CA PHE A 178 9.37 -5.50 6.34
C PHE A 178 8.37 -6.56 6.77
N LYS A 179 8.37 -7.69 6.07
CA LYS A 179 7.56 -8.85 6.38
C LYS A 179 8.44 -10.09 6.53
N ASP A 180 7.92 -11.10 7.20
CA ASP A 180 8.58 -12.42 7.22
C ASP A 180 8.86 -12.91 5.80
N TRP A 181 10.07 -13.41 5.59
CA TRP A 181 10.34 -14.24 4.43
C TRP A 181 9.73 -15.62 4.64
N VAL A 182 8.80 -16.00 3.76
CA VAL A 182 8.19 -17.33 3.79
C VAL A 182 8.87 -18.19 2.75
N ASP A 183 9.56 -19.24 3.19
CA ASP A 183 10.32 -20.13 2.30
C ASP A 183 9.41 -21.22 1.70
N THR A 184 8.42 -20.78 0.92
CA THR A 184 7.53 -21.65 0.15
C THR A 184 7.13 -20.97 -1.16
N THR A 185 6.96 -21.78 -2.20
CA THR A 185 6.35 -21.33 -3.47
C THR A 185 4.89 -21.74 -3.58
N GLU A 186 4.35 -22.48 -2.59
CA GLU A 186 2.96 -22.91 -2.59
C GLU A 186 2.03 -21.82 -2.08
N TYR A 187 1.03 -21.45 -2.88
CA TYR A 187 -0.01 -20.50 -2.46
C TYR A 187 -0.86 -21.09 -1.33
N PHE A 188 -1.50 -22.23 -1.59
CA PHE A 188 -2.24 -23.04 -0.62
C PHE A 188 -2.64 -24.38 -1.25
N VAL A 189 -3.08 -25.33 -0.42
CA VAL A 189 -3.69 -26.59 -0.86
C VAL A 189 -5.17 -26.66 -0.43
N PRO A 190 -6.05 -27.44 -1.10
CA PRO A 190 -7.49 -27.42 -0.85
C PRO A 190 -7.91 -27.60 0.62
N LYS A 191 -7.16 -28.40 1.39
CA LYS A 191 -7.40 -28.60 2.83
C LYS A 191 -7.28 -27.32 3.68
N MET A 192 -6.63 -26.28 3.18
CA MET A 192 -6.44 -24.99 3.87
C MET A 192 -7.61 -24.03 3.65
N VAL A 193 -8.41 -24.21 2.60
CA VAL A 193 -9.51 -23.29 2.23
C VAL A 193 -10.51 -23.03 3.37
N PRO A 194 -10.93 -24.03 4.16
CA PRO A 194 -11.80 -23.78 5.31
C PRO A 194 -11.18 -22.85 6.35
N GLN A 195 -9.86 -22.91 6.57
CA GLN A 195 -9.15 -22.00 7.46
C GLN A 195 -9.03 -20.60 6.85
N MET A 196 -8.70 -20.50 5.55
CA MET A 196 -8.64 -19.21 4.85
C MET A 196 -9.98 -18.46 4.94
N LEU A 197 -11.11 -19.15 4.80
CA LEU A 197 -12.43 -18.55 4.98
C LEU A 197 -12.67 -18.07 6.42
N ARG A 198 -12.18 -18.81 7.44
CA ARG A 198 -12.22 -18.35 8.84
C ARG A 198 -11.37 -17.11 9.04
N ASP A 199 -10.18 -17.06 8.45
CA ASP A 199 -9.27 -15.92 8.54
C ASP A 199 -9.91 -14.67 7.89
N ILE A 200 -10.54 -14.81 6.72
CA ILE A 200 -11.31 -13.71 6.07
C ILE A 200 -12.43 -13.20 6.97
N LYS A 201 -13.21 -14.10 7.59
CA LYS A 201 -14.27 -13.71 8.53
C LYS A 201 -13.70 -13.00 9.76
N ALA A 202 -12.54 -13.44 10.24
CA ALA A 202 -11.83 -12.79 11.33
C ALA A 202 -11.40 -11.36 10.92
N PHE A 203 -10.81 -11.17 9.74
CA PHE A 203 -10.47 -9.84 9.21
C PHE A 203 -11.69 -8.91 9.21
N ASN A 204 -12.82 -9.38 8.69
CA ASN A 204 -14.05 -8.59 8.63
C ASN A 204 -14.54 -8.22 10.04
N SER A 205 -14.47 -9.13 11.01
CA SER A 205 -14.84 -8.86 12.41
C SER A 205 -13.93 -7.83 13.09
N LEU A 206 -12.68 -7.74 12.63
CA LEU A 206 -11.71 -6.73 13.06
C LEU A 206 -11.88 -5.39 12.31
N GLY A 207 -12.85 -5.28 11.41
CA GLY A 207 -13.08 -4.10 10.58
C GLY A 207 -12.04 -3.92 9.47
N ILE A 208 -11.42 -5.01 9.01
CA ILE A 208 -10.52 -5.06 7.85
C ILE A 208 -11.26 -5.74 6.70
N ILE A 209 -11.57 -4.99 5.65
CA ILE A 209 -12.18 -5.50 4.42
C ILE A 209 -11.08 -5.58 3.36
N ASN A 210 -10.54 -6.77 3.16
CA ASN A 210 -9.58 -7.00 2.09
C ASN A 210 -10.33 -7.17 0.76
N ARG A 211 -10.05 -6.27 -0.20
CA ARG A 211 -10.70 -6.25 -1.51
C ARG A 211 -9.96 -7.06 -2.58
N ASP A 212 -8.84 -7.70 -2.23
CA ASP A 212 -7.97 -8.41 -3.17
C ASP A 212 -7.72 -9.85 -2.70
N ILE A 213 -8.82 -10.59 -2.48
CA ILE A 213 -8.77 -12.01 -2.15
C ILE A 213 -8.55 -12.80 -3.44
N LYS A 214 -7.31 -13.19 -3.70
CA LYS A 214 -6.90 -13.97 -4.87
C LYS A 214 -5.71 -14.86 -4.55
N MET A 215 -5.51 -15.90 -5.36
CA MET A 215 -4.54 -16.97 -5.10
C MET A 215 -3.11 -16.47 -4.85
N ASN A 216 -2.63 -15.53 -5.67
CA ASN A 216 -1.26 -15.00 -5.57
C ASN A 216 -1.03 -14.05 -4.38
N ASN A 217 -2.05 -13.77 -3.57
CA ASN A 217 -1.92 -13.02 -2.33
C ASN A 217 -1.86 -13.93 -1.08
N TYR A 218 -1.77 -15.24 -1.29
CA TYR A 218 -1.56 -16.25 -0.24
C TYR A 218 -0.19 -16.92 -0.40
N LEU A 219 0.45 -17.21 0.73
CA LEU A 219 1.62 -18.09 0.82
C LEU A 219 1.41 -19.07 1.96
N GLY A 220 1.47 -20.37 1.68
CA GLY A 220 1.20 -21.41 2.68
C GLY A 220 -0.20 -21.29 3.33
N GLY A 221 -1.20 -20.79 2.60
CA GLY A 221 -2.54 -20.53 3.12
C GLY A 221 -2.68 -19.28 3.99
N LYS A 222 -1.64 -18.44 4.10
CA LYS A 222 -1.67 -17.16 4.82
C LYS A 222 -1.70 -15.98 3.87
N GLN A 223 -2.61 -15.04 4.12
CA GLN A 223 -2.68 -13.77 3.40
C GLN A 223 -1.47 -12.91 3.77
N PHE A 224 -0.87 -12.23 2.79
CA PHE A 224 0.24 -11.30 3.05
C PHE A 224 0.08 -9.92 2.41
N ASP A 225 -0.91 -9.71 1.54
CA ASP A 225 -1.14 -8.44 0.86
C ASP A 225 -2.44 -7.75 1.32
N PHE A 226 -2.30 -6.50 1.78
CA PHE A 226 -3.41 -5.62 2.17
C PHE A 226 -3.33 -4.24 1.48
N GLY A 227 -2.62 -4.12 0.36
CA GLY A 227 -2.41 -2.86 -0.36
C GLY A 227 -3.68 -2.18 -0.88
N VAL A 228 -4.83 -2.86 -0.87
CA VAL A 228 -6.14 -2.26 -1.19
C VAL A 228 -7.21 -2.58 -0.13
N ALA A 229 -6.79 -2.88 1.10
CA ALA A 229 -7.73 -3.16 2.17
C ALA A 229 -8.31 -1.87 2.76
N TRP A 230 -9.63 -1.84 3.00
CA TRP A 230 -10.21 -0.82 3.87
C TRP A 230 -10.15 -1.28 5.31
N THR A 231 -9.62 -0.43 6.18
CA THR A 231 -9.61 -0.65 7.63
C THR A 231 -10.44 0.43 8.31
N VAL A 232 -11.40 0.05 9.14
CA VAL A 232 -12.24 0.99 9.89
C VAL A 232 -11.39 1.76 10.91
N PRO A 233 -11.55 3.10 11.04
CA PRO A 233 -12.48 3.96 10.31
C PRO A 233 -12.02 4.24 8.88
N HIS A 234 -12.91 4.17 7.89
CA HIS A 234 -12.55 4.46 6.50
C HIS A 234 -13.65 5.28 5.86
N LEU A 235 -13.33 6.50 5.38
CA LEU A 235 -14.35 7.48 4.98
C LEU A 235 -15.35 6.92 3.97
N GLN A 236 -14.88 6.19 2.95
CA GLN A 236 -15.77 5.59 1.95
C GLN A 236 -16.60 4.44 2.52
N LEU A 237 -16.03 3.64 3.44
CA LEU A 237 -16.73 2.52 4.06
C LEU A 237 -17.78 3.02 5.05
N ASP A 238 -17.42 4.01 5.87
CA ASP A 238 -18.30 4.63 6.84
C ASP A 238 -19.51 5.25 6.13
N ASN A 239 -19.27 5.98 5.03
CA ASN A 239 -20.33 6.51 4.16
C ASN A 239 -21.23 5.41 3.55
N LEU A 240 -20.65 4.28 3.14
CA LEU A 240 -21.40 3.14 2.61
C LEU A 240 -22.28 2.50 3.70
N LEU A 241 -21.73 2.27 4.88
CA LEU A 241 -22.44 1.69 6.03
C LEU A 241 -23.59 2.59 6.49
N GLU A 242 -23.41 3.91 6.49
CA GLU A 242 -24.49 4.86 6.79
C GLU A 242 -25.63 4.77 5.77
N LYS A 243 -25.32 4.69 4.47
CA LYS A 243 -26.32 4.56 3.40
C LYS A 243 -27.10 3.26 3.53
N VAL A 244 -26.42 2.14 3.73
CA VAL A 244 -27.06 0.82 3.93
C VAL A 244 -27.97 0.84 5.16
N THR A 245 -27.49 1.39 6.28
CA THR A 245 -28.26 1.47 7.52
C THR A 245 -29.54 2.31 7.36
N LYS A 246 -29.47 3.42 6.63
CA LYS A 246 -30.65 4.25 6.31
C LYS A 246 -31.66 3.50 5.43
N ALA A 247 -31.18 2.80 4.40
CA ALA A 247 -32.04 2.03 3.50
C ALA A 247 -32.74 0.86 4.23
N THR A 248 -32.06 0.16 5.14
CA THR A 248 -32.66 -0.92 5.92
C THR A 248 -33.74 -0.40 6.87
N LYS A 249 -33.58 0.79 7.44
CA LYS A 249 -34.57 1.42 8.32
C LYS A 249 -35.81 1.97 7.60
N GLN A 250 -35.73 2.21 6.29
CA GLN A 250 -36.86 2.68 5.48
C GLN A 250 -37.70 1.54 4.92
N ASN A 251 -37.20 0.30 4.97
CA ASN A 251 -37.86 -0.92 4.48
C ASN A 251 -38.39 -1.82 5.63
N LEU A 252 -38.43 -1.30 6.87
CA LEU A 252 -39.00 -1.90 8.07
C LEU A 252 -40.10 -0.99 8.60
#